data_AF-A0A949BYE8-F1
#
_entry.id   AF-A0A949BYE8-F1
#
_cell.length_a   1.000
_cell.length_b   1.000
_cell.length_c   1.000
_cell.angle_alpha   90.00
_cell.angle_beta   90.00
_cell.angle_gamma   90.00
#
_symmetry.space_group_name_H-M   'P 1'
#
loop_
_entity.id
_entity.type
_entity.pdbx_description
1 polymer ?
#
loop_
_entity_poly.entity_id
_entity_poly.type
_entity_poly.pdbx_seq_one_letter_code
_entity_poly.pdbx_strand_id
1 'polypeptide(L)'
;MKEKKEFVCYDCFKLRTCKESLASWIFFFIALVAVISLRAMSIFANSSPMFAKMLWYVGVGGFLIFFIYKFRYDQILQRELEKTDLKDKLLSKKELTEHDKEVLGTIVCKLSSKKDKINYFFIFVSSGLALAIAIWVDFVK
;
A
#
# COMPACT_ATOMS: atom_id res chain seq x y z
N MET A 1 -20.00 -27.20 8.90
CA MET A 1 -18.59 -27.27 8.44
C MET A 1 -18.27 -25.94 7.75
N LYS A 2 -17.45 -25.07 8.35
CA LYS A 2 -17.07 -23.79 7.74
C LYS A 2 -16.03 -24.08 6.66
N GLU A 3 -16.40 -23.95 5.38
CA GLU A 3 -15.45 -23.96 4.27
C GLU A 3 -14.34 -22.94 4.54
N LYS A 4 -13.13 -23.46 4.70
CA LYS A 4 -11.89 -22.71 4.84
C LYS A 4 -11.62 -22.11 3.45
N LYS A 5 -11.92 -20.83 3.25
CA LYS A 5 -11.57 -20.12 2.02
C LYS A 5 -10.04 -20.07 1.89
N GLU A 6 -9.49 -21.04 1.18
CA GLU A 6 -8.12 -21.03 0.66
C GLU A 6 -7.98 -19.81 -0.25
N PHE A 7 -7.28 -18.79 0.23
CA PHE A 7 -6.92 -17.63 -0.58
C PHE A 7 -5.69 -17.99 -1.38
N VAL A 8 -5.94 -18.60 -2.53
CA VAL A 8 -4.87 -19.07 -3.38
C VAL A 8 -5.09 -18.53 -4.79
N CYS A 9 -4.16 -17.68 -5.23
CA CYS A 9 -4.19 -17.04 -6.55
C CYS A 9 -3.31 -17.85 -7.50
N TYR A 10 -3.94 -18.71 -8.31
CA TYR A 10 -3.25 -19.71 -9.13
C TYR A 10 -2.76 -19.21 -10.50
N ASP A 11 -3.19 -18.04 -10.98
CA ASP A 11 -2.90 -17.67 -12.36
C ASP A 11 -2.88 -16.15 -12.58
N CYS A 12 -1.74 -15.63 -13.04
CA CYS A 12 -1.53 -14.20 -13.25
C CYS A 12 -2.10 -13.70 -14.60
N PHE A 13 -2.50 -14.61 -15.51
CA PHE A 13 -2.89 -14.27 -16.88
C PHE A 13 -4.41 -14.34 -17.16
N LYS A 14 -5.19 -15.05 -16.32
CA LYS A 14 -6.63 -15.26 -16.52
C LYS A 14 -7.47 -14.55 -15.45
N LEU A 15 -7.52 -13.22 -15.57
CA LEU A 15 -8.42 -12.35 -14.82
C LEU A 15 -9.88 -12.56 -15.24
N ARG A 16 -10.64 -13.37 -14.50
CA ARG A 16 -12.09 -13.15 -14.39
C ARG A 16 -12.63 -13.05 -12.96
N THR A 17 -11.87 -13.44 -11.94
CA THR A 17 -12.33 -13.37 -10.54
C THR A 17 -11.27 -13.08 -9.47
N CYS A 18 -10.04 -12.69 -9.82
CA CYS A 18 -9.28 -11.79 -8.94
C CYS A 18 -9.84 -10.40 -9.20
N LYS A 19 -10.94 -10.04 -8.53
CA LYS A 19 -11.46 -8.68 -8.61
C LYS A 19 -10.31 -7.79 -8.10
N GLU A 20 -9.59 -7.13 -9.01
CA GLU A 20 -9.00 -5.81 -8.79
C GLU A 20 -10.15 -4.99 -8.22
N SER A 21 -10.36 -5.13 -6.92
CA SER A 21 -11.58 -4.66 -6.30
C SER A 21 -11.54 -3.16 -6.43
N LEU A 22 -12.66 -2.56 -6.80
CA LEU A 22 -12.88 -1.13 -6.74
C LEU A 22 -12.35 -0.58 -5.38
N ALA A 23 -12.40 -1.39 -4.33
CA ALA A 23 -11.75 -1.15 -3.04
C ALA A 23 -10.23 -0.90 -3.12
N SER A 24 -9.42 -1.72 -3.82
CA SER A 24 -7.97 -1.52 -3.95
C SER A 24 -7.64 -0.18 -4.63
N TRP A 25 -8.40 0.19 -5.66
CA TRP A 25 -8.28 1.49 -6.31
C TRP A 25 -8.73 2.64 -5.42
N ILE A 26 -9.84 2.47 -4.68
CA ILE A 26 -10.31 3.45 -3.69
C ILE A 26 -9.23 3.69 -2.63
N PHE A 27 -8.69 2.64 -2.02
CA PHE A 27 -7.65 2.77 -0.99
C PHE A 27 -6.37 3.40 -1.55
N PHE A 28 -6.03 3.12 -2.82
CA PHE A 28 -4.93 3.80 -3.50
C PHE A 28 -5.17 5.31 -3.65
N PHE A 29 -6.36 5.73 -4.09
CA PHE A 29 -6.71 7.16 -4.18
C PHE A 29 -6.78 7.82 -2.80
N ILE A 30 -7.31 7.13 -1.78
CA ILE A 30 -7.32 7.62 -0.40
C ILE A 30 -5.90 7.89 0.09
N ALA A 31 -4.96 6.96 -0.16
CA ALA A 31 -3.56 7.15 0.21
C ALA A 31 -2.94 8.34 -0.53
N LEU A 32 -3.22 8.49 -1.82
CA LEU A 32 -2.70 9.59 -2.63
C LEU A 32 -3.22 10.95 -2.14
N VAL A 33 -4.51 11.06 -1.86
CA VAL A 33 -5.10 12.26 -1.25
C VAL A 33 -4.48 12.54 0.11
N ALA A 34 -4.32 11.51 0.95
CA ALA A 34 -3.75 11.64 2.28
C ALA A 34 -2.30 12.18 2.26
N VAL A 35 -1.46 11.67 1.36
CA VAL A 35 -0.09 12.16 1.14
C VAL A 35 -0.12 13.65 0.79
N ILE A 36 -0.92 14.02 -0.21
CA ILE A 36 -1.00 15.40 -0.69
C ILE A 36 -1.50 16.33 0.42
N SER A 37 -2.51 15.92 1.19
CA SER A 37 -3.04 16.71 2.30
C SER A 37 -1.98 16.96 3.38
N LEU A 38 -1.19 15.96 3.77
CA LEU A 38 -0.12 16.14 4.76
C LEU A 38 1.01 17.04 4.25
N ARG A 39 1.33 16.98 2.95
CA ARG A 39 2.35 17.85 2.34
C ARG A 39 1.84 19.28 2.13
N ALA A 40 0.56 19.45 1.84
CA ALA A 40 -0.07 20.77 1.78
C ALA A 40 -0.18 21.40 3.19
N MET A 41 -0.46 20.59 4.22
CA MET A 41 -0.57 21.05 5.62
C MET A 41 0.68 21.83 6.07
N SER A 42 1.89 21.36 5.74
CA SER A 42 3.13 22.07 6.11
C SER A 42 3.25 23.45 5.46
N ILE A 43 2.72 23.63 4.24
CA ILE A 43 2.74 24.93 3.54
C ILE A 43 1.72 25.89 4.18
N PHE A 44 0.54 25.39 4.53
CA PHE A 44 -0.52 26.21 5.12
C PHE A 44 -0.35 26.48 6.62
N ALA A 45 0.60 25.82 7.28
CA ALA A 45 0.84 25.94 8.72
C ALA A 45 1.03 27.40 9.18
N ASN A 46 1.77 28.20 8.41
CA ASN A 46 2.06 29.60 8.74
C ASN A 46 1.01 30.59 8.19
N SER A 47 0.34 30.25 7.08
CA SER A 47 -0.60 31.17 6.40
C SER A 47 -2.04 31.04 6.87
N SER A 48 -2.50 29.83 7.18
CA SER A 48 -3.87 29.58 7.64
C SER A 48 -3.93 28.35 8.55
N PRO A 49 -3.94 28.56 9.87
CA PRO A 49 -3.97 27.45 10.83
C PRO A 49 -5.27 26.63 10.75
N MET A 50 -6.37 27.21 10.25
CA MET A 50 -7.63 26.49 10.05
C MET A 50 -7.54 25.49 8.88
N PHE A 51 -7.01 25.91 7.73
CA PHE A 51 -6.83 25.01 6.58
C PHE A 51 -5.78 23.92 6.88
N ALA A 52 -4.70 24.28 7.59
CA ALA A 52 -3.70 23.31 8.03
C ALA A 52 -4.32 22.18 8.88
N LYS A 53 -5.20 22.53 9.84
CA LYS A 53 -5.93 21.53 10.64
C LYS A 53 -6.85 20.65 9.80
N MET A 54 -7.61 21.22 8.86
CA MET A 54 -8.47 20.43 7.97
C MET A 54 -7.66 19.43 7.14
N LEU A 55 -6.57 19.89 6.52
CA LEU A 55 -5.66 19.06 5.75
C LEU A 55 -5.01 17.97 6.60
N TRP A 56 -4.67 18.28 7.85
CA TRP A 56 -4.15 17.30 8.79
C TRP A 56 -5.15 16.18 9.07
N TYR A 57 -6.43 16.51 9.37
CA TYR A 57 -7.45 15.48 9.61
C TYR A 57 -7.71 14.59 8.39
N VAL A 58 -7.78 15.18 7.20
CA VAL A 58 -7.93 14.43 5.94
C VAL A 58 -6.71 13.54 5.69
N GLY A 59 -5.51 14.08 5.90
CA GLY A 59 -4.24 13.37 5.74
C GLY A 59 -4.11 12.17 6.68
N VAL A 60 -4.20 12.42 7.98
CA VAL A 60 -4.06 11.37 9.01
C VAL A 60 -5.20 10.36 8.91
N GLY A 61 -6.44 10.82 8.73
CA GLY A 61 -7.60 9.93 8.60
C GLY A 61 -7.51 9.02 7.37
N GLY A 62 -7.15 9.58 6.21
CA GLY A 62 -6.97 8.81 4.99
C GLY A 62 -5.85 7.77 5.12
N PHE A 63 -4.71 8.14 5.72
CA PHE A 63 -3.65 7.18 6.01
C PHE A 63 -4.06 6.10 6.99
N LEU A 64 -4.78 6.43 8.05
CA LEU A 64 -5.26 5.45 9.01
C LEU A 64 -6.10 4.37 8.31
N ILE A 65 -7.07 4.80 7.50
CA ILE A 65 -7.94 3.90 6.73
C ILE A 65 -7.12 3.03 5.76
N PHE A 66 -6.19 3.64 5.02
CA PHE A 66 -5.31 2.93 4.10
C PHE A 66 -4.44 1.87 4.81
N PHE A 67 -3.81 2.24 5.93
CA PHE A 67 -2.94 1.33 6.67
C PHE A 67 -3.73 0.20 7.33
N ILE A 68 -4.95 0.44 7.81
CA ILE A 68 -5.81 -0.65 8.31
C ILE A 68 -6.11 -1.67 7.20
N TYR A 69 -6.45 -1.21 6.00
CA TYR A 69 -6.68 -2.09 4.86
C TYR A 69 -5.41 -2.88 4.50
N LYS A 70 -4.28 -2.19 4.36
CA LYS A 70 -2.99 -2.82 4.02
C LYS A 70 -2.55 -3.83 5.07
N PHE A 71 -2.68 -3.47 6.35
CA PHE A 71 -2.31 -4.33 7.48
C PHE A 71 -3.13 -5.62 7.50
N ARG A 72 -4.45 -5.55 7.30
CA ARG A 72 -5.28 -6.76 7.24
C ARG A 72 -4.93 -7.66 6.07
N TYR A 73 -4.63 -7.07 4.92
CA TYR A 73 -4.20 -7.83 3.74
C TYR A 73 -2.85 -8.52 3.97
N ASP A 74 -1.89 -7.80 4.56
CA ASP A 74 -0.57 -8.33 4.88
C ASP A 74 -0.63 -9.43 5.94
N GLN A 75 -1.49 -9.30 6.96
CA GLN A 75 -1.72 -10.36 7.95
C GLN A 75 -2.29 -11.64 7.36
N ILE A 76 -3.21 -11.56 6.40
CA ILE A 76 -3.75 -12.74 5.72
C ILE A 76 -2.63 -13.45 4.98
N LEU A 77 -1.81 -12.71 4.24
CA LEU A 77 -0.67 -13.27 3.51
C LEU A 77 0.37 -13.89 4.45
N GLN A 78 0.69 -13.23 5.56
CA GLN A 78 1.61 -13.76 6.57
C GLN A 78 1.10 -15.07 7.17
N ARG A 79 -0.20 -15.18 7.45
CA ARG A 79 -0.79 -16.43 7.98
C ARG A 79 -0.74 -17.57 6.97
N GLU A 80 -0.88 -17.32 5.68
CA GLU A 80 -0.71 -18.37 4.66
C GLU A 80 0.77 -18.75 4.50
N LEU A 81 1.67 -17.78 4.65
CA LEU A 81 3.12 -18.03 4.70
C LEU A 81 3.55 -18.85 5.91
N GLU A 82 2.97 -18.63 7.09
CA GLU A 82 3.29 -19.41 8.30
C GLU A 82 2.78 -20.85 8.22
N LYS A 83 1.71 -21.10 7.44
CA LYS A 83 1.22 -22.47 7.20
C LYS A 83 2.08 -23.26 6.23
N THR A 84 2.92 -22.56 5.46
CA THR A 84 3.84 -23.17 4.51
C THR A 84 5.25 -23.11 5.09
N ASP A 85 5.98 -24.21 5.06
CA ASP A 85 7.41 -24.20 5.43
C ASP A 85 8.28 -23.64 4.29
N LEU A 86 7.76 -22.61 3.62
CA LEU A 86 8.17 -22.15 2.29
C LEU A 86 9.61 -21.64 2.34
N LYS A 87 9.94 -20.90 3.40
CA LYS A 87 11.28 -20.35 3.62
C LYS A 87 12.30 -21.48 3.74
N ASP A 88 12.02 -22.47 4.56
CA ASP A 88 12.96 -23.56 4.82
C ASP A 88 13.09 -24.48 3.61
N LYS A 89 11.98 -24.77 2.90
CA LYS A 89 12.00 -25.54 1.65
C LYS A 89 12.80 -24.84 0.54
N LEU A 90 12.64 -23.52 0.38
CA LEU A 90 13.39 -22.73 -0.60
C LEU A 90 14.89 -22.70 -0.29
N LEU A 91 15.26 -22.54 0.99
CA LEU A 91 16.67 -22.52 1.41
C LEU A 91 17.35 -23.89 1.33
N SER A 92 16.60 -24.97 1.61
CA SER A 92 17.11 -26.34 1.58
C SER A 92 16.95 -27.06 0.22
N LYS A 93 16.49 -26.35 -0.83
CA LYS A 93 16.20 -26.89 -2.16
C LYS A 93 15.30 -28.14 -2.14
N LYS A 94 14.37 -28.20 -1.18
CA LYS A 94 13.36 -29.27 -1.12
C LYS A 94 12.29 -29.02 -2.17
N GLU A 95 11.59 -30.09 -2.57
CA GLU A 95 10.46 -29.98 -3.50
C GLU A 95 9.36 -29.08 -2.90
N LEU A 96 8.89 -28.15 -3.73
CA LEU A 96 7.77 -27.27 -3.42
C LEU A 96 6.48 -27.98 -3.78
N THR A 97 5.53 -28.01 -2.84
CA THR A 97 4.18 -28.51 -3.12
C THR A 97 3.45 -27.55 -4.08
N GLU A 98 2.34 -27.99 -4.67
CA GLU A 98 1.50 -27.08 -5.47
C GLU A 98 1.08 -25.86 -4.63
N HIS A 99 0.69 -26.08 -3.36
CA HIS A 99 0.34 -25.00 -2.46
C HIS A 99 1.46 -23.96 -2.25
N ASP A 100 2.68 -24.46 -2.06
CA ASP A 100 3.87 -23.64 -1.90
C ASP A 100 4.11 -22.76 -3.14
N LYS A 101 3.94 -23.33 -4.35
CA LYS A 101 4.13 -22.62 -5.61
C LYS A 101 3.14 -21.48 -5.79
N GLU A 102 1.88 -21.63 -5.35
CA GLU A 102 0.89 -20.57 -5.54
C GLU A 102 0.99 -19.47 -4.47
N VAL A 103 1.38 -19.81 -3.24
CA VAL A 103 1.75 -18.79 -2.23
C VAL A 103 2.94 -17.97 -2.74
N LEU A 104 3.97 -18.64 -3.28
CA LEU A 104 5.12 -17.97 -3.89
C LEU A 104 4.71 -17.09 -5.09
N GLY A 105 3.87 -17.61 -5.98
CA GLY A 105 3.33 -16.88 -7.12
C GLY A 105 2.56 -15.63 -6.68
N THR A 106 1.77 -15.73 -5.61
CA THR A 106 1.04 -14.60 -5.02
C THR A 106 2.00 -13.52 -4.52
N ILE A 107 3.09 -13.89 -3.85
CA ILE A 107 4.10 -12.95 -3.32
C ILE A 107 4.84 -12.25 -4.45
N VAL A 108 5.32 -13.00 -5.43
CA VAL A 108 6.05 -12.46 -6.60
C VAL A 108 5.13 -11.53 -7.41
N CYS A 109 3.88 -11.91 -7.61
CA CYS A 109 2.88 -11.07 -8.28
C CYS A 109 2.64 -9.76 -7.52
N LYS A 110 2.45 -9.83 -6.20
CA LYS A 110 2.30 -8.63 -5.35
C LYS A 110 3.52 -7.71 -5.44
N LEU A 111 4.74 -8.26 -5.37
CA LEU A 111 5.99 -7.50 -5.51
C LEU A 111 6.17 -6.90 -6.91
N SER A 112 5.63 -7.54 -7.94
CA SER A 112 5.66 -7.04 -9.32
C SER A 112 4.62 -5.94 -9.58
N SER A 113 3.66 -5.75 -8.67
CA SER A 113 2.59 -4.76 -8.83
C SER A 113 3.13 -3.32 -8.95
N LYS A 114 2.64 -2.61 -9.97
CA LYS A 114 3.04 -1.22 -10.26
C LYS A 114 2.46 -0.21 -9.26
N LYS A 115 1.41 -0.57 -8.49
CA LYS A 115 0.69 0.37 -7.61
C LYS A 115 1.58 0.92 -6.49
N ASP A 116 2.37 0.04 -5.86
CA ASP A 116 3.30 0.47 -4.81
C ASP A 116 4.38 1.41 -5.39
N LYS A 117 4.88 1.13 -6.60
CA LYS A 117 5.83 2.02 -7.31
C LYS A 117 5.25 3.40 -7.58
N ILE A 118 3.99 3.48 -8.02
CA ILE A 118 3.30 4.76 -8.27
C ILE A 118 3.12 5.52 -6.95
N ASN A 119 2.73 4.84 -5.87
CA ASN A 119 2.58 5.46 -4.56
C ASN A 119 3.90 6.08 -4.07
N TYR A 120 5.01 5.32 -4.17
CA TYR A 120 6.34 5.85 -3.81
C TYR A 120 6.75 7.04 -4.67
N PHE A 121 6.49 6.99 -5.98
CA PHE A 121 6.76 8.11 -6.87
C PHE A 121 5.98 9.37 -6.47
N PHE A 122 4.68 9.23 -6.16
CA PHE A 122 3.84 10.35 -5.71
C PHE A 122 4.33 10.93 -4.38
N ILE A 123 4.66 10.10 -3.40
CA ILE A 123 5.23 10.55 -2.12
C ILE A 123 6.52 11.31 -2.37
N PHE A 124 7.42 10.78 -3.19
CA PHE A 124 8.71 11.41 -3.47
C PHE A 124 8.54 12.78 -4.14
N VAL A 125 7.79 12.85 -5.24
CA VAL A 125 7.56 14.10 -5.98
C VAL A 125 6.82 15.13 -5.13
N SER A 126 5.73 14.74 -4.47
CA SER A 126 4.98 15.67 -3.61
C SER A 126 5.78 16.17 -2.41
N SER A 127 6.64 15.32 -1.82
CA SER A 127 7.53 15.74 -0.73
C SER A 127 8.62 16.69 -1.22
N GLY A 128 9.20 16.44 -2.40
CA GLY A 128 10.18 17.33 -3.01
C GLY A 128 9.60 18.71 -3.33
N LEU A 129 8.40 18.76 -3.92
CA LEU A 129 7.69 20.01 -4.18
C LEU A 129 7.35 20.76 -2.90
N ALA A 130 6.84 20.08 -1.88
CA ALA A 130 6.51 20.71 -0.60
C ALA A 130 7.74 21.30 0.08
N LEU A 131 8.87 20.60 0.05
CA LEU A 131 10.14 21.09 0.59
C LEU A 131 10.64 22.32 -0.19
N ALA A 132 10.63 22.28 -1.53
CA ALA A 132 11.05 23.40 -2.36
C ALA A 132 10.20 24.66 -2.10
N ILE A 133 8.87 24.49 -1.98
CA ILE A 133 7.95 25.58 -1.65
C ILE A 133 8.22 26.12 -0.24
N ALA A 134 8.40 25.24 0.75
CA ALA A 134 8.67 25.65 2.13
C ALA A 134 9.96 26.48 2.22
N ILE A 135 11.05 26.01 1.60
CA ILE A 135 12.32 26.76 1.56
C ILE A 135 12.15 28.11 0.86
N TRP A 136 11.42 28.16 -0.26
CA TRP A 136 11.15 29.42 -0.95
C TRP A 136 10.40 30.41 -0.04
N VAL A 137 9.37 29.94 0.67
CA VAL A 137 8.60 30.77 1.58
C VAL A 137 9.44 31.23 2.77
N ASP A 138 10.29 30.38 3.33
CA ASP A 138 11.07 30.72 4.53
C ASP A 138 12.28 31.63 4.26
N PHE A 139 12.88 31.55 3.06
CA PHE A 139 14.12 32.28 2.72
C PHE A 139 13.94 33.45 1.76
N VAL A 140 12.90 33.45 0.92
CA VAL A 140 12.68 34.50 -0.10
C VAL A 140 11.60 35.50 0.32
N LYS A 141 10.62 35.06 1.10
CA LYS A 141 9.49 35.88 1.54
C LYS A 141 9.61 36.23 3.02
#